data_AF-A0A502BI92-F1
#
_entry.id   AF-A0A502BI92-F1
#
_cell.length_a   1.000
_cell.length_b   1.000
_cell.length_c   1.000
_cell.angle_alpha   90.00
_cell.angle_beta   90.00
_cell.angle_gamma   90.00
#
_symmetry.space_group_name_H-M   'P 1'
#
loop_
_entity.id
_entity.type
_entity.pdbx_description
1 polymer ?
#
loop_
_entity_poly.entity_id
_entity_poly.type
_entity_poly.pdbx_seq_one_letter_code
_entity_poly.pdbx_strand_id
1 'polypeptide(L)'
;MIRQITTMIAFAAMLVGSSVAHAQDQVTDDGQQAEQNSAPAAPLWLTTCSNQLQTERLLCEFSQSIVLRQGNQSQRVSTASFTRVAGQSETNAVFTLPNGVSLPEAVKVLIDDKQVGTLKWQSCDGGGCYADSQVDANWLKALRAGKTMTANLKARDGRDLSFSFQLAGISKAEAMLPAAR
;
A
#
# COMPACT_ATOMS: atom_id res chain seq x y z
N MET A 1 15.23 35.50 -46.09
CA MET A 1 15.09 36.80 -45.43
C MET A 1 15.95 36.80 -44.19
N ILE A 2 17.00 37.61 -44.23
CA ILE A 2 18.03 37.80 -43.21
C ILE A 2 17.55 38.90 -42.26
N ARG A 3 17.71 38.73 -40.95
CA ARG A 3 17.87 39.84 -39.99
C ARG A 3 19.05 39.50 -39.06
N GLN A 4 20.15 40.21 -39.28
CA GLN A 4 21.33 40.27 -38.43
C GLN A 4 21.12 41.23 -37.24
N ILE A 5 22.19 41.38 -36.42
CA ILE A 5 22.62 42.55 -35.60
C ILE A 5 22.41 42.33 -34.08
N THR A 6 23.37 42.48 -33.16
CA THR A 6 24.79 42.86 -33.19
C THR A 6 25.44 42.57 -31.83
N THR A 7 26.71 42.19 -31.90
CA THR A 7 27.77 42.00 -30.89
C THR A 7 27.99 43.21 -29.96
N MET A 8 28.41 42.99 -28.71
CA MET A 8 29.46 43.81 -28.08
C MET A 8 30.17 43.06 -26.95
N ILE A 9 31.42 42.69 -27.21
CA ILE A 9 32.45 42.33 -26.24
C ILE A 9 33.28 43.60 -26.03
N ALA A 10 33.51 44.00 -24.78
CA ALA A 10 34.53 44.97 -24.43
C ALA A 10 35.32 44.48 -23.22
N PHE A 11 36.63 44.36 -23.41
CA PHE A 11 37.64 43.90 -22.45
C PHE A 11 38.72 44.99 -22.36
N ALA A 12 38.99 45.53 -21.17
CA ALA A 12 40.24 46.21 -20.73
C ALA A 12 39.96 46.85 -19.35
N ALA A 13 40.50 46.42 -18.19
CA ALA A 13 41.87 46.22 -17.69
C ALA A 13 42.42 47.43 -16.88
N MET A 14 43.13 47.09 -15.78
CA MET A 14 43.97 47.92 -14.87
C MET A 14 43.25 48.57 -13.66
N LEU A 15 43.74 48.62 -12.40
CA LEU A 15 44.96 48.21 -11.66
C LEU A 15 44.72 48.41 -10.13
N VAL A 16 45.61 47.87 -9.27
CA VAL A 16 45.97 48.24 -7.86
C VAL A 16 45.25 47.59 -6.65
N GLY A 17 45.94 46.59 -6.06
CA GLY A 17 46.42 46.51 -4.67
C GLY A 17 45.51 46.81 -3.45
N SER A 18 45.36 45.82 -2.56
CA SER A 18 45.83 45.82 -1.15
C SER A 18 45.22 44.64 -0.37
N SER A 19 46.06 43.88 0.31
CA SER A 19 45.69 42.76 1.17
C SER A 19 44.88 43.23 2.38
N VAL A 20 43.73 42.60 2.64
CA VAL A 20 43.19 42.48 4.00
C VAL A 20 42.81 41.02 4.20
N ALA A 21 43.65 40.30 4.92
CA ALA A 21 43.29 39.02 5.51
C ALA A 21 42.26 39.30 6.61
N HIS A 22 41.00 38.92 6.39
CA HIS A 22 40.04 38.71 7.47
C HIS A 22 39.74 37.21 7.56
N ALA A 23 40.49 36.54 8.42
CA ALA A 23 40.01 35.36 9.09
C ALA A 23 38.96 35.81 10.11
N GLN A 24 37.71 35.42 9.91
CA GLN A 24 36.72 35.34 10.98
C GLN A 24 36.06 33.97 10.86
N ASP A 25 36.45 33.10 11.79
CA ASP A 25 35.74 31.88 12.18
C ASP A 25 34.27 32.19 12.44
N GLN A 26 33.39 31.51 11.71
CA GLN A 26 31.99 31.32 12.09
C GLN A 26 31.53 29.97 11.52
N VAL A 27 31.92 28.87 12.16
CA VAL A 27 31.10 27.66 12.17
C VAL A 27 30.99 27.17 13.61
N THR A 28 30.13 27.85 14.36
CA THR A 28 29.34 27.18 15.40
C THR A 28 27.94 27.04 14.84
N ASP A 29 27.74 25.98 14.07
CA ASP A 29 26.43 25.43 13.72
C ASP A 29 25.97 24.54 14.90
N ASP A 30 25.70 25.17 16.04
CA ASP A 30 24.88 24.57 17.09
C ASP A 30 23.43 24.97 16.79
N GLY A 31 22.82 24.22 15.89
CA GLY A 31 21.52 24.53 15.30
C GLY A 31 20.62 23.31 15.17
N GLN A 32 20.27 22.71 16.31
CA GLN A 32 19.01 22.00 16.52
C GLN A 32 18.67 20.89 15.50
N GLN A 33 19.16 19.67 15.77
CA GLN A 33 18.44 18.47 15.36
C GLN A 33 17.03 18.53 15.94
N ALA A 34 16.06 18.91 15.11
CA ALA A 34 14.67 18.63 15.37
C ALA A 34 14.54 17.11 15.54
N GLU A 35 14.39 16.69 16.78
CA GLU A 35 13.99 15.34 17.15
C GLU A 35 12.66 15.10 16.45
N GLN A 36 12.73 14.41 15.32
CA GLN A 36 11.59 14.08 14.49
C GLN A 36 10.78 13.08 15.31
N ASN A 37 9.89 13.62 16.15
CA ASN A 37 8.84 12.91 16.86
C ASN A 37 8.18 12.01 15.83
N SER A 38 8.63 10.77 15.79
CA SER A 38 8.20 9.79 14.83
C SER A 38 6.80 9.44 15.27
N ALA A 39 5.81 10.10 14.66
CA ALA A 39 4.42 9.71 14.83
C ALA A 39 4.36 8.19 14.67
N PRO A 40 3.66 7.46 15.56
CA PRO A 40 3.60 6.01 15.47
C PRO A 40 3.22 5.60 14.06
N ALA A 41 3.95 4.62 13.50
CA ALA A 41 3.62 4.10 12.18
C ALA A 41 2.14 3.68 12.16
N ALA A 42 1.42 4.09 11.10
CA ALA A 42 0.01 3.75 10.96
C ALA A 42 -0.17 2.22 11.00
N PRO A 43 -1.25 1.71 11.61
CA PRO A 43 -1.50 0.28 11.65
C PRO A 43 -1.61 -0.27 10.22
N LEU A 44 -1.00 -1.43 10.01
CA LEU A 44 -0.97 -2.11 8.71
C LEU A 44 -2.34 -2.65 8.27
N TRP A 45 -3.21 -2.94 9.24
CA TRP A 45 -4.57 -3.42 9.03
C TRP A 45 -5.54 -2.36 9.53
N LEU A 46 -6.41 -1.88 8.64
CA LEU A 46 -7.47 -0.93 8.97
C LEU A 46 -8.75 -1.69 9.21
N THR A 47 -9.53 -1.29 10.20
CA THR A 47 -10.88 -1.85 10.44
C THR A 47 -11.92 -0.78 10.17
N THR A 48 -12.93 -1.10 9.37
CA THR A 48 -14.06 -0.22 9.06
C THR A 48 -15.37 -0.97 9.20
N CYS A 49 -16.45 -0.27 9.52
CA CYS A 49 -17.79 -0.84 9.56
C CYS A 49 -18.76 0.13 8.88
N SER A 50 -19.67 -0.40 8.06
CA SER A 50 -20.67 0.39 7.34
C SER A 50 -21.96 -0.42 7.19
N ASN A 51 -23.10 0.29 7.29
CA ASN A 51 -24.42 -0.20 6.94
C ASN A 51 -25.02 0.62 5.78
N GLN A 52 -24.18 1.30 5.00
CA GLN A 52 -24.64 2.21 3.93
C GLN A 52 -25.38 1.49 2.79
N LEU A 53 -25.03 0.22 2.53
CA LEU A 53 -25.69 -0.58 1.50
C LEU A 53 -27.02 -1.17 1.97
N GLN A 54 -27.12 -1.51 3.26
CA GLN A 54 -28.29 -2.15 3.88
C GLN A 54 -28.35 -1.67 5.33
N THR A 55 -29.36 -0.86 5.67
CA THR A 55 -29.41 -0.14 6.96
C THR A 55 -29.51 -1.10 8.15
N GLU A 56 -30.11 -2.26 7.94
CA GLU A 56 -30.28 -3.35 8.91
C GLU A 56 -29.06 -4.28 9.03
N ARG A 57 -28.05 -4.15 8.15
CA ARG A 57 -26.84 -4.98 8.16
C ARG A 57 -25.59 -4.14 8.34
N LEU A 58 -24.97 -4.25 9.51
CA LEU A 58 -23.63 -3.71 9.75
C LEU A 58 -22.59 -4.68 9.17
N LEU A 59 -21.98 -4.31 8.04
CA LEU A 59 -20.86 -5.02 7.45
C LEU A 59 -19.56 -4.40 7.99
N CYS A 60 -18.72 -5.22 8.62
CA CYS A 60 -17.41 -4.80 9.06
C CYS A 60 -16.33 -5.49 8.24
N GLU A 61 -15.23 -4.79 8.01
CA GLU A 61 -14.08 -5.23 7.23
C GLU A 61 -12.81 -4.91 8.00
N PHE A 62 -11.84 -5.83 8.01
CA PHE A 62 -10.44 -5.45 8.17
C PHE A 62 -9.67 -5.66 6.86
N SER A 63 -8.84 -4.69 6.49
CA SER A 63 -8.17 -4.68 5.19
C SER A 63 -6.75 -4.11 5.24
N GLN A 64 -5.94 -4.55 4.27
CA GLN A 64 -4.59 -4.06 4.02
C GLN A 64 -4.42 -3.81 2.53
N SER A 65 -3.82 -2.67 2.17
CA SER A 65 -3.50 -2.31 0.79
C SER A 65 -1.99 -2.34 0.53
N ILE A 66 -1.59 -2.90 -0.60
CA ILE A 66 -0.25 -2.73 -1.17
C ILE A 66 -0.28 -1.47 -2.02
N VAL A 67 0.57 -0.50 -1.64
CA VAL A 67 0.64 0.80 -2.30
C VAL A 67 2.06 1.01 -2.79
N LEU A 68 2.23 1.17 -4.11
CA LEU A 68 3.48 1.58 -4.71
C LEU A 68 3.59 3.10 -4.66
N ARG A 69 4.72 3.59 -4.15
CA ARG A 69 5.06 5.01 -4.15
C ARG A 69 6.20 5.25 -5.12
N GLN A 70 6.00 6.16 -6.06
CA GLN A 70 6.99 6.59 -7.04
C GLN A 70 7.01 8.12 -7.06
N GLY A 71 8.01 8.71 -6.40
CA GLY A 71 8.04 10.15 -6.14
C GLY A 71 6.79 10.61 -5.39
N ASN A 72 6.05 11.56 -5.97
CA ASN A 72 4.80 12.09 -5.39
C ASN A 72 3.56 11.28 -5.79
N GLN A 73 3.71 10.23 -6.59
CA GLN A 73 2.60 9.39 -7.01
C GLN A 73 2.47 8.17 -6.09
N SER A 74 1.24 7.88 -5.71
CA SER A 74 0.88 6.74 -4.86
C SER A 74 -0.21 5.95 -5.55
N GLN A 75 0.11 4.72 -5.96
CA GLN A 75 -0.82 3.83 -6.64
C GLN A 75 -1.10 2.61 -5.78
N ARG A 76 -2.37 2.36 -5.48
CA ARG A 76 -2.80 1.11 -4.85
C ARG A 76 -2.80 0.01 -5.91
N VAL A 77 -2.08 -1.07 -5.63
CA VAL A 77 -1.90 -2.20 -6.54
C VAL A 77 -2.81 -3.36 -6.17
N SER A 78 -3.00 -3.60 -4.87
CA SER A 78 -3.90 -4.65 -4.41
C SER A 78 -4.41 -4.35 -3.00
N THR A 79 -5.58 -4.87 -2.68
CA THR A 79 -6.18 -4.85 -1.34
C THR A 79 -6.62 -6.26 -0.98
N ALA A 80 -6.25 -6.70 0.22
CA ALA A 80 -6.84 -7.87 0.85
C ALA A 80 -7.83 -7.40 1.92
N SER A 81 -9.07 -7.87 1.85
CA SER A 81 -10.12 -7.55 2.79
C SER A 81 -10.78 -8.79 3.34
N PHE A 82 -11.15 -8.73 4.62
CA PHE A 82 -11.90 -9.78 5.31
C PHE A 82 -13.13 -9.15 5.94
N THR A 83 -14.30 -9.62 5.52
CA THR A 83 -15.58 -9.04 5.90
C THR A 83 -16.40 -9.99 6.75
N ARG A 84 -17.17 -9.42 7.69
CA ARG A 84 -18.15 -10.14 8.51
C ARG A 84 -19.38 -9.26 8.72
N VAL A 85 -20.56 -9.85 8.55
CA VAL A 85 -21.82 -9.19 8.91
C VAL A 85 -22.05 -9.36 10.41
N ALA A 86 -22.45 -8.28 11.10
CA ALA A 86 -22.72 -8.33 12.53
C ALA A 86 -23.79 -9.39 12.87
N GLY A 87 -23.50 -10.22 13.88
CA GLY A 87 -24.36 -11.34 14.27
C GLY A 87 -24.20 -12.60 13.43
N GLN A 88 -23.35 -12.59 12.40
CA GLN A 88 -22.98 -13.77 11.62
C GLN A 88 -21.58 -14.25 11.98
N SER A 89 -21.32 -15.54 11.82
CA SER A 89 -20.01 -16.15 12.11
C SER A 89 -19.11 -16.17 10.88
N GLU A 90 -19.73 -16.12 9.71
CA GLU A 90 -19.13 -16.27 8.40
C GLU A 90 -18.21 -15.09 8.09
N THR A 91 -16.99 -15.41 7.68
CA THR A 91 -16.05 -14.43 7.15
C THR A 91 -15.82 -14.69 5.69
N ASN A 92 -15.85 -13.62 4.90
CA ASN A 92 -15.52 -13.66 3.48
C ASN A 92 -14.23 -12.89 3.24
N ALA A 93 -13.31 -13.49 2.49
CA ALA A 93 -12.17 -12.80 1.93
C ALA A 93 -12.61 -12.17 0.60
N VAL A 94 -12.30 -10.89 0.40
CA VAL A 94 -12.55 -10.16 -0.85
C VAL A 94 -11.26 -9.44 -1.21
N PHE A 95 -10.67 -9.79 -2.35
CA PHE A 95 -9.40 -9.22 -2.78
C PHE A 95 -9.63 -8.38 -4.02
N THR A 96 -9.14 -7.14 -4.00
CA THR A 96 -8.99 -6.32 -5.19
C THR A 96 -7.58 -6.53 -5.73
N LEU A 97 -7.48 -7.01 -6.96
CA LEU A 97 -6.24 -7.36 -7.65
C LEU A 97 -6.14 -6.54 -8.95
N PRO A 98 -4.94 -6.37 -9.52
CA PRO A 98 -4.78 -5.60 -10.75
C PRO A 98 -5.61 -6.16 -11.91
N ASN A 99 -5.88 -5.30 -12.91
CA ASN A 99 -6.37 -5.74 -14.20
C ASN A 99 -5.29 -6.54 -14.96
N GLY A 100 -5.68 -7.17 -16.08
CA GLY A 100 -4.77 -7.95 -16.92
C GLY A 100 -4.47 -9.34 -16.37
N VAL A 101 -5.33 -9.87 -15.51
CA VAL A 101 -5.25 -11.20 -14.90
C VAL A 101 -5.99 -12.26 -15.72
N SER A 102 -5.65 -13.53 -15.51
CA SER A 102 -6.31 -14.70 -16.07
C SER A 102 -7.53 -15.07 -15.22
N LEU A 103 -8.74 -14.71 -15.66
CA LEU A 103 -9.99 -15.02 -14.95
C LEU A 103 -10.36 -16.52 -14.90
N PRO A 104 -10.00 -17.37 -15.88
CA PRO A 104 -10.23 -18.81 -15.74
C PRO A 104 -9.42 -19.46 -14.60
N GLU A 105 -8.29 -18.86 -14.23
CA GLU A 105 -7.39 -19.39 -13.20
C GLU A 105 -7.65 -18.71 -11.85
N ALA A 106 -7.97 -19.51 -10.85
CA ALA A 106 -8.28 -18.99 -9.52
C ALA A 106 -7.06 -18.41 -8.80
N VAL A 107 -7.30 -17.52 -7.85
CA VAL A 107 -6.24 -16.94 -7.00
C VAL A 107 -5.97 -17.91 -5.85
N LYS A 108 -4.73 -18.34 -5.68
CA LYS A 108 -4.31 -19.16 -4.54
C LYS A 108 -3.88 -18.26 -3.39
N VAL A 109 -4.44 -18.48 -2.21
CA VAL A 109 -4.01 -17.75 -1.00
C VAL A 109 -3.16 -18.67 -0.14
N LEU A 110 -1.97 -18.18 0.20
CA LEU A 110 -1.00 -18.85 1.02
C LEU A 110 -0.72 -18.04 2.29
N ILE A 111 -0.42 -18.72 3.39
CA ILE A 111 0.11 -18.13 4.60
C ILE A 111 1.40 -18.86 4.94
N ASP A 112 2.50 -18.11 5.02
CA ASP A 112 3.85 -18.65 5.20
C ASP A 112 4.11 -19.87 4.28
N ASP A 113 3.87 -19.67 2.98
CA ASP A 113 4.03 -20.63 1.88
C ASP A 113 3.11 -21.86 1.90
N LYS A 114 2.11 -21.90 2.80
CA LYS A 114 1.10 -22.96 2.83
C LYS A 114 -0.22 -22.45 2.29
N GLN A 115 -0.77 -23.12 1.28
CA GLN A 115 -2.07 -22.77 0.73
C GLN A 115 -3.17 -23.00 1.78
N VAL A 116 -3.95 -21.95 2.03
CA VAL A 116 -5.08 -21.95 2.99
C VAL A 116 -6.43 -21.75 2.31
N GLY A 117 -6.43 -21.29 1.06
CA GLY A 117 -7.67 -21.08 0.33
C GLY A 117 -7.48 -20.74 -1.14
N THR A 118 -8.60 -20.61 -1.84
CA THR A 118 -8.66 -20.28 -3.26
C THR A 118 -9.79 -19.28 -3.48
N LEU A 119 -9.49 -18.11 -4.03
CA LEU A 119 -10.51 -17.10 -4.37
C LEU A 119 -10.98 -17.32 -5.81
N LYS A 120 -12.28 -17.17 -6.03
CA LYS A 120 -12.89 -17.19 -7.37
C LYS A 120 -13.11 -15.76 -7.84
N TRP A 121 -12.83 -15.52 -9.12
CA TRP A 121 -13.09 -14.22 -9.74
C TRP A 121 -14.59 -13.95 -9.86
N GLN A 122 -14.98 -12.72 -9.56
CA GLN A 122 -16.36 -12.25 -9.66
C GLN A 122 -16.54 -11.29 -10.82
N SER A 123 -15.75 -10.22 -10.86
CA SER A 123 -15.84 -9.19 -11.89
C SER A 123 -14.56 -8.36 -11.96
N CYS A 124 -14.45 -7.52 -13.00
CA CYS A 124 -13.43 -6.49 -13.09
C CYS A 124 -14.06 -5.17 -13.55
N ASP A 125 -13.53 -4.06 -13.06
CA ASP A 125 -13.88 -2.70 -13.48
C ASP A 125 -12.61 -1.81 -13.52
N GLY A 126 -12.80 -0.49 -13.58
CA GLY A 126 -11.69 0.48 -13.59
C GLY A 126 -10.88 0.55 -12.30
N GLY A 127 -11.39 0.00 -11.20
CA GLY A 127 -10.72 -0.09 -9.89
C GLY A 127 -9.89 -1.36 -9.71
N GLY A 128 -10.12 -2.40 -10.52
CA GLY A 128 -9.38 -3.66 -10.49
C GLY A 128 -10.26 -4.86 -10.81
N CYS A 129 -9.75 -6.05 -10.50
CA CYS A 129 -10.49 -7.32 -10.54
C CYS A 129 -10.75 -7.81 -9.11
N TYR A 130 -11.96 -8.29 -8.85
CA TYR A 130 -12.41 -8.73 -7.54
C TYR A 130 -12.51 -10.25 -7.50
N ALA A 131 -11.91 -10.85 -6.47
CA ALA A 131 -12.02 -12.27 -6.20
C ALA A 131 -12.39 -12.50 -4.74
N ASP A 132 -13.21 -13.49 -4.47
CA ASP A 132 -13.67 -13.79 -3.11
C ASP A 132 -13.73 -15.29 -2.79
N SER A 133 -13.80 -15.58 -1.50
CA SER A 133 -14.07 -16.91 -0.95
C SER A 133 -14.58 -16.78 0.47
N GLN A 134 -15.35 -17.76 0.91
CA GLN A 134 -15.55 -17.99 2.33
C GLN A 134 -14.21 -18.38 2.98
N VAL A 135 -13.99 -17.91 4.20
CA VAL A 135 -12.80 -18.15 5.01
C VAL A 135 -13.16 -19.16 6.10
N ASP A 136 -12.52 -20.33 6.05
CA ASP A 136 -12.75 -21.37 7.04
C ASP A 136 -11.95 -21.15 8.34
N ALA A 137 -12.19 -22.01 9.32
CA ALA A 137 -11.51 -21.93 10.61
C ALA A 137 -9.99 -22.17 10.52
N ASN A 138 -9.52 -22.97 9.57
CA ASN A 138 -8.10 -23.25 9.39
C ASN A 138 -7.38 -22.03 8.80
N TRP A 139 -8.00 -21.36 7.85
CA TRP A 139 -7.51 -20.11 7.28
C TRP A 139 -7.48 -19.01 8.35
N LEU A 140 -8.56 -18.80 9.12
CA LEU A 140 -8.53 -17.83 10.23
C LEU A 140 -7.43 -18.14 11.25
N LYS A 141 -7.26 -19.42 11.62
CA LYS A 141 -6.18 -19.84 12.52
C LYS A 141 -4.80 -19.53 11.94
N ALA A 142 -4.60 -19.78 10.65
CA ALA A 142 -3.35 -19.48 9.97
C ALA A 142 -3.10 -17.97 9.89
N LEU A 143 -4.11 -17.14 9.63
CA LEU A 143 -3.98 -15.67 9.63
C LEU A 143 -3.45 -15.15 10.96
N ARG A 144 -4.01 -15.63 12.08
CA ARG A 144 -3.62 -15.20 13.43
C ARG A 144 -2.20 -15.61 13.80
N ALA A 145 -1.72 -16.74 13.27
CA ALA A 145 -0.41 -17.32 13.63
C ALA A 145 0.71 -16.96 12.65
N GLY A 146 0.36 -16.61 11.40
CA GLY A 146 1.29 -16.43 10.31
C GLY A 146 1.96 -15.06 10.31
N LYS A 147 2.96 -14.90 9.43
CA LYS A 147 3.71 -13.65 9.27
C LYS A 147 3.38 -12.96 7.96
N THR A 148 3.21 -13.72 6.90
CA THR A 148 2.92 -13.20 5.56
C THR A 148 1.82 -14.00 4.91
N MET A 149 0.88 -13.29 4.30
CA MET A 149 -0.14 -13.87 3.43
C MET A 149 0.16 -13.46 1.99
N THR A 150 0.08 -14.42 1.06
CA THR A 150 0.40 -14.18 -0.34
C THR A 150 -0.78 -14.60 -1.22
N ALA A 151 -1.16 -13.72 -2.15
CA ALA A 151 -2.07 -14.03 -3.25
C ALA A 151 -1.25 -14.35 -4.51
N ASN A 152 -1.30 -15.60 -4.96
CA ASN A 152 -0.67 -16.05 -6.20
C ASN A 152 -1.71 -16.23 -7.29
N LEU A 153 -1.44 -15.68 -8.48
CA LEU A 153 -2.35 -15.70 -9.61
C LEU A 153 -1.58 -15.61 -10.94
N LYS A 154 -2.30 -15.81 -12.04
CA LYS A 154 -1.75 -15.67 -13.39
C LYS A 154 -2.18 -14.36 -14.02
N ALA A 155 -1.24 -13.70 -14.69
CA ALA A 155 -1.52 -12.67 -15.66
C ALA A 155 -2.15 -13.29 -16.93
N ARG A 156 -2.86 -12.49 -17.73
CA ARG A 156 -3.46 -12.93 -19.00
C ARG A 156 -2.44 -13.47 -20.00
N ASP A 157 -1.19 -13.03 -19.90
CA ASP A 157 -0.07 -13.50 -20.72
C ASP A 157 0.63 -14.75 -20.15
N GLY A 158 0.10 -15.33 -19.06
CA GLY A 158 0.61 -16.56 -18.44
C GLY A 158 1.70 -16.36 -17.39
N ARG A 159 2.18 -15.13 -17.17
CA ARG A 159 3.15 -14.83 -16.10
C ARG A 159 2.55 -15.06 -14.72
N ASP A 160 3.38 -15.52 -13.79
CA ASP A 160 3.03 -15.58 -12.37
C ASP A 160 3.10 -14.20 -11.73
N LEU A 161 2.05 -13.84 -10.99
CA LEU A 161 1.98 -12.65 -10.15
C LEU A 161 1.81 -13.07 -8.70
N SER A 162 2.45 -12.34 -7.79
CA SER A 162 2.41 -12.61 -6.37
C SER A 162 2.30 -11.30 -5.58
N PHE A 163 1.31 -11.22 -4.70
CA PHE A 163 1.05 -10.05 -3.85
C PHE A 163 1.13 -10.46 -2.40
N SER A 164 2.12 -9.93 -1.68
CA SER A 164 2.41 -10.30 -0.28
C SER A 164 1.94 -9.22 0.69
N PHE A 165 1.16 -9.66 1.68
CA PHE A 165 0.53 -8.88 2.73
C PHE A 165 1.17 -9.26 4.08
N GLN A 166 1.53 -8.24 4.86
CA GLN A 166 2.11 -8.43 6.19
C GLN A 166 1.01 -8.70 7.21
N LEU A 167 1.11 -9.78 7.98
CA LEU A 167 0.10 -10.19 8.95
C LEU A 167 0.27 -9.54 10.34
N ALA A 168 1.32 -8.73 10.53
CA ALA A 168 1.51 -7.99 11.78
C ALA A 168 0.28 -7.12 12.10
N GLY A 169 -0.31 -7.36 13.28
CA GLY A 169 -1.51 -6.66 13.76
C GLY A 169 -2.84 -7.26 13.34
N ILE A 170 -2.88 -8.34 12.54
CA ILE A 170 -4.14 -8.90 12.02
C ILE A 170 -5.06 -9.41 13.13
N SER A 171 -4.55 -10.10 14.15
CA SER A 171 -5.38 -10.62 15.26
C SER A 171 -6.08 -9.50 16.03
N LYS A 172 -5.44 -8.32 16.14
CA LYS A 172 -6.05 -7.14 16.76
C LYS A 172 -7.16 -6.57 15.89
N ALA A 173 -6.95 -6.48 14.58
CA ALA A 173 -7.95 -5.99 13.63
C ALA A 173 -9.15 -6.96 13.51
N GLU A 174 -8.89 -8.27 13.44
CA GLU A 174 -9.94 -9.29 13.40
C GLU A 174 -10.82 -9.25 14.66
N ALA A 175 -10.21 -9.08 15.84
CA ALA A 175 -10.95 -8.98 17.10
C ALA A 175 -11.85 -7.74 17.20
N MET A 176 -11.67 -6.73 16.33
CA MET A 176 -12.57 -5.59 16.22
C MET A 176 -13.80 -5.88 15.37
N LEU A 177 -13.83 -6.98 14.61
CA LEU A 177 -15.04 -7.40 13.92
C LEU A 177 -16.11 -7.85 14.93
N PRO A 178 -17.40 -7.56 14.66
CA PRO A 178 -18.49 -7.96 15.53
C PRO A 178 -18.50 -9.49 15.66
N ALA A 179 -18.60 -9.96 16.90
CA ALA A 179 -18.74 -11.39 17.18
C ALA A 179 -20.08 -11.91 16.65
N ALA A 180 -20.11 -13.21 16.30
CA ALA A 180 -21.36 -13.94 16.19
C ALA A 180 -22.07 -13.90 17.56
N ARG A 181 -23.38 -13.65 17.55
CA ARG A 181 -24.19 -13.68 18.78
C ARG A 181 -24.45 -15.11 19.23
#